data_AF-A0A653BM79-F1
#
_entry.id   AF-A0A653BM79-F1
#
_cell.length_a   1.000
_cell.length_b   1.000
_cell.length_c   1.000
_cell.angle_alpha   90.00
_cell.angle_beta   90.00
_cell.angle_gamma   90.00
#
_symmetry.space_group_name_H-M   'P 1'
#
loop_
_entity.id
_entity.type
_entity.pdbx_description
1 polymer ?
#
loop_
_entity_poly.entity_id
_entity_poly.type
_entity_poly.pdbx_seq_one_letter_code
_entity_poly.pdbx_strand_id
1 'polypeptide(L)'
;MYGMGDQLGYGEWFLDALGMLHDKLAPKGATFIGYWPTEGYEFTSKKPIIADGQLFVGLALDETNQYDLSDERLQAWCEQILGEMAEQFS
;
A
#
# COMPACT_ATOMS: atom_id res chain seq x y z
N MET A 1 3.11 3.59 4.93
CA MET A 1 3.69 2.23 5.11
C MET A 1 3.93 1.60 3.75
N TYR A 2 4.72 0.53 3.63
CA TYR A 2 4.85 -0.24 2.39
C TYR A 2 4.88 -1.74 2.69
N GLY A 3 4.53 -2.56 1.70
CA GLY A 3 4.53 -4.01 1.81
C GLY A 3 4.94 -4.67 0.49
N MET A 4 5.48 -5.89 0.61
CA MET A 4 5.89 -6.72 -0.51
C MET A 4 5.02 -7.98 -0.53
N GLY A 5 4.60 -8.41 -1.71
CA GLY A 5 3.75 -9.59 -1.87
C GLY A 5 3.94 -10.25 -3.23
N ASP A 6 3.16 -11.29 -3.47
CA ASP A 6 3.08 -12.01 -4.75
C ASP A 6 1.59 -12.14 -5.09
N GLN A 7 1.13 -11.32 -6.03
CA GLN A 7 -0.29 -11.17 -6.34
C GLN A 7 -0.84 -12.38 -7.10
N LEU A 8 -0.02 -13.05 -7.91
CA LEU A 8 -0.44 -14.20 -8.70
C LEU A 8 -0.36 -15.50 -7.90
N GLY A 9 0.70 -15.68 -7.11
CA GLY A 9 0.87 -16.88 -6.27
C GLY A 9 0.04 -16.86 -5.00
N TYR A 10 -0.25 -15.68 -4.45
CA TYR A 10 -0.94 -15.51 -3.17
C TYR A 10 -2.01 -14.41 -3.20
N GLY A 11 -2.73 -14.25 -4.31
CA GLY A 11 -3.74 -13.18 -4.49
C GLY A 11 -4.82 -13.10 -3.40
N GLU A 12 -5.17 -14.22 -2.76
CA GLU A 12 -6.11 -14.26 -1.62
C GLU A 12 -5.54 -13.66 -0.32
N TRP A 13 -4.22 -13.52 -0.23
CA TRP A 13 -3.49 -12.98 0.92
C TRP A 13 -2.54 -11.83 0.53
N PHE A 14 -2.65 -11.31 -0.69
CA PHE A 14 -1.76 -10.28 -1.19
C PHE A 14 -1.78 -9.09 -0.23
N LEU A 15 -0.61 -8.78 0.34
CA LEU A 15 -0.39 -7.70 1.32
C LEU A 15 -1.24 -7.78 2.61
N ASP A 16 -1.76 -8.95 2.99
CA ASP A 16 -2.51 -9.13 4.23
C ASP A 16 -1.77 -8.59 5.46
N ALA A 17 -0.46 -8.82 5.54
CA ALA A 17 0.36 -8.34 6.65
C ALA A 17 0.35 -6.81 6.78
N LEU A 18 0.32 -6.09 5.66
CA LEU A 18 0.25 -4.64 5.62
C LEU A 18 -1.12 -4.14 6.11
N GLY A 19 -2.20 -4.77 5.66
CA GLY A 19 -3.57 -4.52 6.15
C GLY A 19 -3.70 -4.76 7.65
N MET A 20 -3.18 -5.89 8.13
CA MET A 20 -3.21 -6.24 9.56
C MET A 20 -2.38 -5.26 10.41
N LEU A 21 -1.24 -4.77 9.90
CA LEU A 21 -0.45 -3.76 10.60
C LEU A 21 -1.21 -2.44 10.71
N HIS A 22 -1.82 -1.99 9.62
CA HIS A 22 -2.67 -0.79 9.59
C HIS A 22 -3.77 -0.87 10.66
N ASP A 23 -4.54 -1.97 10.69
CA ASP A 23 -5.63 -2.16 11.65
C ASP A 23 -5.16 -2.17 13.11
N LYS A 24 -3.94 -2.65 13.38
CA LYS A 24 -3.36 -2.63 14.72
C LYS A 24 -2.87 -1.25 15.14
N LEU A 25 -2.47 -0.41 14.19
CA LEU A 25 -1.98 0.95 14.43
C LEU A 25 -3.12 1.97 14.50
N ALA A 26 -4.20 1.77 13.75
CA ALA A 26 -5.34 2.69 13.69
C ALA A 26 -5.91 3.11 15.06
N PRO A 27 -6.18 2.20 16.02
CA PRO A 27 -6.70 2.60 17.33
C PRO A 27 -5.67 3.30 18.23
N LYS A 28 -4.40 3.41 17.81
CA LYS A 28 -3.33 4.04 18.59
C LYS A 28 -3.15 5.54 18.29
N GLY A 29 -4.02 6.12 17.45
CA GLY A 29 -3.93 7.52 17.06
C GLY A 29 -2.81 7.80 16.06
N ALA A 30 -2.40 6.78 15.29
CA ALA A 30 -1.47 6.99 14.18
C ALA A 30 -2.14 7.80 13.08
N THR A 31 -1.44 8.81 12.57
CA THR A 31 -1.82 9.48 11.32
C THR A 31 -1.17 8.72 10.17
N PHE A 32 -2.00 8.18 9.27
CA PHE A 32 -1.51 7.45 8.11
C PHE A 32 -1.35 8.38 6.91
N ILE A 33 -0.26 8.13 6.17
CA ILE A 33 0.10 8.75 4.91
C ILE A 33 0.58 7.67 3.94
N GLY A 34 0.56 7.97 2.66
CA GLY A 34 1.06 7.13 1.59
C GLY A 34 0.13 5.99 1.24
N TYR A 35 -1.19 6.24 1.20
CA TYR A 35 -2.14 5.31 0.59
C TYR A 35 -1.84 5.15 -0.90
N TRP A 36 -2.04 3.95 -1.46
CA TRP A 36 -1.59 3.63 -2.82
C TRP A 36 -2.73 3.08 -3.68
N PRO A 37 -2.88 3.45 -4.96
CA PRO A 37 -3.94 2.90 -5.81
C PRO A 37 -3.83 1.37 -5.96
N THR A 38 -4.99 0.71 -5.99
CA THR A 38 -5.12 -0.72 -6.31
C THR A 38 -5.12 -1.00 -7.81
N GLU A 39 -5.23 0.04 -8.64
CA GLU A 39 -5.13 -0.05 -10.09
C GLU A 39 -3.75 -0.60 -10.51
N GLY A 40 -3.77 -1.51 -11.50
CA GLY A 40 -2.56 -2.17 -11.98
C GLY A 40 -2.13 -3.39 -11.16
N TYR A 41 -3.00 -3.91 -10.29
CA TYR A 41 -2.79 -5.17 -9.56
C TYR A 41 -3.97 -6.14 -9.76
N GLU A 42 -3.69 -7.44 -9.71
CA GLU A 42 -4.68 -8.52 -9.78
C GLU A 42 -4.64 -9.35 -8.48
N PHE A 43 -5.67 -9.23 -7.64
CA PHE A 43 -5.75 -9.88 -6.34
C PHE A 43 -7.20 -9.98 -5.85
N THR A 44 -7.44 -10.74 -4.78
CA THR A 44 -8.78 -10.91 -4.17
C THR A 44 -8.83 -10.59 -2.68
N SER A 45 -7.67 -10.45 -2.01
CA SER A 45 -7.62 -10.04 -0.61
C SER A 45 -8.33 -8.70 -0.37
N LYS A 46 -9.08 -8.63 0.72
CA LYS A 46 -9.76 -7.41 1.18
C LYS A 46 -9.10 -6.76 2.39
N LYS A 47 -8.07 -7.37 2.97
CA LYS A 47 -7.44 -6.84 4.18
C LYS A 47 -6.61 -5.58 3.97
N PRO A 48 -5.85 -5.43 2.86
CA PRO A 48 -5.03 -4.24 2.69
C PRO A 48 -5.78 -3.08 2.03
N ILE A 49 -7.07 -3.19 1.72
CA ILE A 49 -7.81 -2.20 0.93
C ILE A 49 -8.75 -1.33 1.77
N ILE A 50 -8.89 -0.06 1.36
CA ILE A 50 -9.82 0.94 1.88
C ILE A 50 -10.47 1.69 0.71
N ALA A 51 -11.29 2.71 1.01
CA ALA A 51 -11.94 3.56 0.00
C ALA A 51 -12.68 2.72 -1.06
N ASP A 52 -13.56 1.82 -0.60
CA ASP A 52 -14.32 0.89 -1.44
C ASP A 52 -13.47 0.04 -2.41
N GLY A 53 -12.22 -0.23 -2.02
CA GLY A 53 -11.29 -1.07 -2.78
C GLY A 53 -10.38 -0.30 -3.74
N GLN A 54 -10.42 1.03 -3.73
CA GLN A 54 -9.61 1.86 -4.63
C GLN A 54 -8.18 2.06 -4.15
N LEU A 55 -7.93 1.93 -2.85
CA LEU A 55 -6.63 2.23 -2.25
C LEU A 55 -6.16 1.09 -1.34
N PHE A 56 -4.88 0.76 -1.43
CA PHE A 56 -4.14 0.05 -0.41
C PHE A 56 -3.80 0.97 0.77
N VAL A 57 -3.69 0.39 1.96
CA VAL A 57 -3.27 1.08 3.21
C VAL A 57 -1.78 1.52 3.23
N GLY A 58 -1.07 1.34 2.13
CA GLY A 58 0.35 1.65 1.95
C GLY A 58 0.83 1.25 0.55
N LEU A 59 2.06 1.61 0.19
CA LEU A 59 2.68 1.20 -1.08
C LEU A 59 2.69 -0.33 -1.21
N ALA A 60 2.21 -0.81 -2.35
CA ALA A 60 2.23 -2.20 -2.76
C ALA A 60 3.43 -2.45 -3.69
N LEU A 61 4.22 -3.49 -3.43
CA LEU A 61 5.30 -3.94 -4.31
C LEU A 61 5.18 -5.44 -4.55
N ASP A 62 5.52 -5.87 -5.77
CA ASP A 62 5.50 -7.28 -6.18
C ASP A 62 6.74 -7.58 -7.04
N GLU A 63 7.80 -8.04 -6.37
CA GLU A 63 9.08 -8.42 -7.01
C GLU A 63 8.99 -9.74 -7.78
N THR A 64 7.88 -10.48 -7.67
CA THR A 64 7.71 -11.77 -8.36
C THR A 64 7.10 -11.57 -9.74
N ASN A 65 6.12 -10.68 -9.84
CA ASN A 65 5.30 -10.52 -11.05
C ASN A 65 5.43 -9.14 -11.70
N GLN A 66 5.86 -8.11 -10.95
CA GLN A 66 5.89 -6.70 -11.40
C GLN A 66 7.16 -5.98 -10.94
N TYR A 67 8.29 -6.68 -10.91
CA TYR A 67 9.59 -6.16 -10.46
C TYR A 67 10.04 -4.92 -11.26
N ASP A 68 9.65 -4.84 -12.52
CA ASP A 68 9.95 -3.74 -13.44
C ASP A 68 9.24 -2.43 -13.08
N LEU A 69 8.17 -2.50 -12.27
CA LEU A 69 7.43 -1.32 -11.80
C LEU A 69 7.91 -0.82 -10.43
N SER A 70 8.79 -1.54 -9.74
CA SER A 70 9.15 -1.22 -8.36
C SER A 70 9.83 0.13 -8.20
N ASP A 71 10.80 0.45 -9.07
CA ASP A 71 11.54 1.72 -9.00
C ASP A 71 10.60 2.91 -9.27
N GLU A 72 9.73 2.81 -10.27
CA GLU A 72 8.76 3.84 -10.61
C GLU A 72 7.76 4.07 -9.46
N ARG A 73 7.21 2.99 -8.90
CA ARG A 73 6.26 3.05 -7.79
C ARG A 73 6.90 3.63 -6.53
N LEU A 74 8.14 3.24 -6.22
CA LEU A 74 8.89 3.79 -5.10
C LEU A 74 9.12 5.29 -5.25
N GLN A 75 9.52 5.75 -6.44
CA GLN A 75 9.74 7.17 -6.69
C GLN A 75 8.44 7.96 -6.50
N ALA A 76 7.37 7.56 -7.18
CA ALA A 76 6.07 8.23 -7.10
C ALA A 76 5.52 8.24 -5.67
N TRP A 77 5.65 7.13 -4.93
CA TRP A 77 5.23 7.06 -3.54
C TRP A 77 6.07 7.95 -2.62
N CYS A 78 7.39 8.03 -2.82
CA CYS A 78 8.26 8.95 -2.08
C CYS A 78 7.84 10.41 -2.29
N GLU A 79 7.56 10.81 -3.53
CA GLU A 79 7.08 12.15 -3.85
C GLU A 79 5.73 12.44 -3.17
N GLN A 80 4.80 11.48 -3.20
CA GLN A 80 3.50 11.58 -2.53
C GLN A 80 3.65 11.80 -1.02
N ILE A 81 4.40 10.96 -0.32
CA ILE A 81 4.52 11.07 1.14
C ILE A 81 5.25 12.35 1.56
N LEU A 82 6.18 12.87 0.75
CA LEU A 82 6.82 14.15 1.02
C LEU A 82 5.79 15.30 1.00
N GLY A 83 4.87 15.28 0.03
CA GLY A 83 3.76 16.24 -0.04
C GLY A 83 2.81 16.11 1.15
N GLU A 84 2.35 14.89 1.44
CA GLU A 84 1.43 14.64 2.56
C GLU A 84 2.05 14.98 3.93
N MET A 85 3.35 14.73 4.11
CA MET A 85 4.07 15.16 5.31
C MET A 85 4.13 16.68 5.41
N ALA A 86 4.41 17.39 4.31
CA ALA A 86 4.48 18.85 4.32
C ALA A 86 3.13 19.48 4.71
N GLU A 87 2.01 18.96 4.19
CA GLU A 87 0.65 19.41 4.54
C GLU A 87 0.28 19.15 6.01
N GLN A 88 0.83 18.10 6.63
CA GLN A 88 0.56 17.80 8.04
C GLN A 88 1.33 18.66 9.03
N PHE A 89 2.45 19.25 8.61
CA PHE A 89 3.33 20.05 9.48
C PHE A 89 3.36 21.55 9.10
N SER A 90 2.52 21.98 8.16
CA SER A 90 2.26 23.40 7.84
C SER A 90 1.16 23.98 8.72
#